data_AF-A0A128A598-F1
#
_entry.id   AF-A0A128A598-F1
#
_cell.length_a   1.000
_cell.length_b   1.000
_cell.length_c   1.000
_cell.angle_alpha   90.00
_cell.angle_beta   90.00
_cell.angle_gamma   90.00
#
_symmetry.space_group_name_H-M   'P 1'
#
loop_
_entity.id
_entity.type
_entity.pdbx_description
1 polymer ?
#
loop_
_entity_poly.entity_id
_entity_poly.type
_entity_poly.pdbx_seq_one_letter_code
_entity_poly.pdbx_strand_id
1 'polypeptide(L)'
;MEIIIEPWNQLVIHEVLELRFEDWITQIIASARSAGGGIPTIFWAGGVSFHFATFPDTDTIVQEKLKGRIHYSSVTFAIKEKFEKQITRESGAVNFTDVSHNEIFSKLTEKLRSQSKFQNGH
;
A
#
# COMPACT_ATOMS: atom_id res chain seq x y z
N MET A 1 35.02 -2.73 11.90
CA MET A 1 33.64 -2.21 11.77
C MET A 1 32.86 -3.22 10.97
N GLU A 2 31.78 -3.75 11.53
CA GLU A 2 30.90 -4.71 10.88
C GLU A 2 29.61 -4.00 10.45
N ILE A 3 29.10 -4.33 9.27
CA ILE A 3 27.83 -3.79 8.74
C ILE A 3 26.86 -4.96 8.65
N ILE A 4 25.71 -4.85 9.31
CA ILE A 4 24.66 -5.87 9.35
C ILE A 4 23.40 -5.30 8.70
N ILE A 5 22.77 -6.08 7.83
CA ILE A 5 21.45 -5.80 7.27
C ILE A 5 20.46 -6.74 7.95
N GLU A 6 19.67 -6.22 8.88
CA GLU A 6 18.67 -7.00 9.62
C GLU A 6 17.32 -6.98 8.87
N PRO A 7 16.83 -8.12 8.37
CA PRO A 7 15.53 -8.18 7.72
C PRO A 7 14.40 -8.06 8.74
N TRP A 8 13.24 -7.60 8.28
CA TRP A 8 12.01 -7.64 9.06
C TRP A 8 11.53 -9.08 9.23
N ASN A 9 11.19 -9.45 10.47
CA ASN A 9 10.71 -10.78 10.83
C ASN A 9 9.19 -10.91 10.65
N GLN A 10 8.44 -9.83 10.88
CA GLN A 10 6.97 -9.87 10.87
C GLN A 10 6.36 -8.52 10.48
N LEU A 11 5.37 -8.56 9.59
CA LEU A 11 4.48 -7.43 9.32
C LEU A 11 3.10 -7.74 9.91
N VAL A 12 2.63 -6.86 10.79
CA VAL A 12 1.28 -6.91 11.41
C VAL A 12 0.43 -5.79 10.84
N ILE A 13 -0.74 -6.13 10.32
CA ILE A 13 -1.71 -5.19 9.77
C ILE A 13 -2.91 -5.15 10.70
N HIS A 14 -3.26 -3.96 11.19
CA HIS A 14 -4.34 -3.80 12.18
C HIS A 14 -5.69 -3.52 11.55
N GLU A 15 -5.72 -2.98 10.33
CA GLU A 15 -6.93 -2.77 9.56
C GLU A 15 -6.65 -2.99 8.06
N VAL A 16 -7.57 -3.68 7.38
CA VAL A 16 -7.51 -3.90 5.93
C VAL A 16 -8.78 -3.33 5.31
N LEU A 17 -8.60 -2.37 4.39
CA LEU A 17 -9.68 -1.74 3.65
C LEU A 17 -9.56 -2.07 2.16
N GLU A 18 -10.48 -2.87 1.66
CA GLU A 18 -10.61 -3.12 0.23
C GLU A 18 -11.57 -2.11 -0.39
N LEU A 19 -11.13 -1.42 -1.44
CA LEU A 19 -11.95 -0.49 -2.21
C LEU A 19 -12.04 -0.95 -3.67
N ARG A 20 -13.11 -0.55 -4.35
CA ARG A 20 -13.15 -0.63 -5.81
C ARG A 20 -12.13 0.33 -6.38
N PHE A 21 -11.38 -0.13 -7.36
CA PHE A 21 -10.26 0.63 -7.93
C PHE A 21 -10.70 2.02 -8.43
N GLU A 22 -11.79 2.08 -9.20
CA GLU A 22 -12.30 3.33 -9.77
C GLU A 22 -12.75 4.37 -8.72
N ASP A 23 -13.38 3.91 -7.65
CA ASP A 23 -13.84 4.76 -6.56
C ASP A 23 -12.64 5.30 -5.77
N TRP A 24 -11.66 4.44 -5.51
CA TRP A 24 -10.48 4.81 -4.75
C TRP A 24 -9.59 5.81 -5.49
N ILE A 25 -9.39 5.64 -6.80
CA ILE A 25 -8.64 6.60 -7.62
C ILE A 25 -9.31 7.98 -7.61
N THR A 26 -10.65 8.02 -7.69
CA THR A 26 -11.41 9.28 -7.57
C THR A 26 -11.16 9.96 -6.22
N GLN A 27 -11.21 9.20 -5.13
CA GLN A 27 -10.95 9.70 -3.78
C GLN A 27 -9.52 10.23 -3.62
N ILE A 28 -8.52 9.53 -4.16
CA ILE A 28 -7.11 9.93 -4.10
C ILE A 28 -6.87 11.24 -4.84
N ILE A 29 -7.43 11.39 -6.05
CA ILE A 29 -7.32 12.63 -6.82
C ILE A 29 -7.98 13.80 -6.06
N ALA A 30 -9.18 13.57 -5.49
CA ALA A 30 -9.88 14.59 -4.72
C ALA A 30 -9.11 15.01 -3.45
N SER A 31 -8.50 14.05 -2.76
CA SER A 31 -7.67 14.28 -1.57
C SER A 31 -6.42 15.10 -1.92
N ALA A 32 -5.68 14.70 -2.96
CA ALA A 32 -4.48 15.43 -3.40
C ALA A 32 -4.78 16.88 -3.79
N ARG A 33 -5.90 17.13 -4.47
CA ARG A 33 -6.35 18.50 -4.79
C ARG A 33 -6.63 19.32 -3.54
N SER A 34 -7.29 18.74 -2.55
CA SER A 34 -7.62 19.42 -1.29
C SER A 34 -6.36 19.71 -0.45
N ALA A 35 -5.32 18.89 -0.59
CA ALA A 35 -4.05 19.00 0.14
C ALA A 35 -3.04 19.99 -0.47
N GLY A 36 -3.47 20.85 -1.41
CA GLY A 36 -2.59 21.82 -2.07
C GLY A 36 -2.09 21.41 -3.46
N GLY A 37 -2.60 20.29 -4.00
CA GLY A 37 -2.30 19.81 -5.35
C GLY A 37 -1.15 18.81 -5.41
N GLY A 38 -0.79 18.41 -6.64
CA GLY A 38 0.21 17.39 -6.91
C GLY A 38 -0.39 16.08 -7.46
N ILE A 39 0.49 15.21 -7.95
CA ILE A 39 0.13 13.89 -8.46
C ILE A 39 0.53 12.86 -7.39
N PRO A 40 -0.43 12.28 -6.65
CA PRO A 40 -0.13 11.26 -5.65
C PRO A 40 0.43 9.99 -6.30
N THR A 41 1.22 9.24 -5.54
CA THR A 41 1.80 7.96 -5.97
C THR A 41 1.33 6.85 -5.05
N ILE A 42 0.87 5.73 -5.65
CA ILE A 42 0.43 4.52 -4.93
C ILE A 42 1.37 3.38 -5.30
N PHE A 43 1.56 2.41 -4.41
CA PHE A 43 2.31 1.20 -4.75
C PHE A 43 1.46 0.22 -5.54
N TRP A 44 2.12 -0.53 -6.42
CA TRP A 44 1.54 -1.65 -7.14
C TRP A 44 2.46 -2.86 -7.04
N ALA A 45 1.90 -4.03 -6.74
CA ALA A 45 2.60 -5.30 -6.87
C ALA A 45 1.61 -6.43 -7.17
N GLY A 46 1.99 -7.35 -8.04
CA GLY A 46 1.26 -8.62 -8.23
C GLY A 46 -0.22 -8.49 -8.59
N GLY A 47 -0.63 -7.43 -9.29
CA GLY A 47 -2.03 -7.17 -9.65
C GLY A 47 -2.83 -6.44 -8.57
N VAL A 48 -2.16 -5.92 -7.53
CA VAL A 48 -2.78 -5.19 -6.42
C VAL A 48 -2.15 -3.81 -6.29
N SER A 49 -3.00 -2.78 -6.28
CA SER A 49 -2.60 -1.44 -5.84
C SER A 49 -2.86 -1.29 -4.35
N PHE A 50 -1.93 -0.69 -3.62
CA PHE A 50 -2.06 -0.53 -2.17
C PHE A 50 -1.33 0.71 -1.62
N HIS A 51 -1.83 1.19 -0.49
CA HIS A 51 -1.21 2.20 0.36
C HIS A 51 -1.33 1.72 1.80
N PHE A 52 -0.39 2.11 2.66
CA PHE A 52 -0.41 1.75 4.07
C PHE A 52 -0.16 2.98 4.95
N ALA A 53 -0.75 2.97 6.13
CA ALA A 53 -0.46 3.91 7.20
C ALA A 53 0.32 3.20 8.31
N THR A 54 1.21 3.93 8.97
CA THR A 54 1.97 3.46 10.12
C THR A 54 1.50 4.15 11.38
N PHE A 55 1.65 3.49 12.53
CA PHE A 55 1.54 4.19 13.80
C PHE A 55 2.63 5.28 13.94
N PRO A 56 2.37 6.37 14.67
CA PRO A 56 3.41 7.29 15.10
C PRO A 56 4.50 6.56 15.89
N ASP A 57 5.73 7.06 15.79
CA ASP A 57 6.85 6.52 16.56
C ASP A 57 6.73 6.90 18.03
N THR A 58 6.23 5.96 18.82
CA THR A 58 6.29 5.95 20.28
C THR A 58 7.35 4.94 20.73
N ASP A 59 7.80 5.02 21.98
CA ASP A 59 8.78 4.06 22.53
C ASP A 59 8.33 2.61 22.30
N THR A 60 7.06 2.30 22.49
CA THR A 60 6.51 0.95 22.25
C THR A 60 6.63 0.53 20.79
N ILE A 61 6.27 1.40 19.83
CA ILE A 61 6.35 1.09 18.39
C ILE A 61 7.81 0.93 17.95
N VAL A 62 8.70 1.78 18.44
CA VAL A 62 10.14 1.69 18.15
C VAL A 62 10.73 0.39 18.69
N GLN A 63 10.38 -0.02 19.91
CA GLN A 63 10.85 -1.29 20.48
C GLN A 63 10.39 -2.51 19.67
N GLU A 64 9.16 -2.51 19.12
CA GLU A 64 8.71 -3.59 18.23
C GLU A 64 9.48 -3.58 16.90
N LYS A 65 9.72 -2.40 16.31
CA LYS A 65 10.54 -2.25 15.09
C LYS A 65 11.96 -2.80 15.31
N LEU A 66 12.61 -2.46 16.42
CA LEU A 66 13.95 -2.97 16.75
C LEU A 66 14.00 -4.49 16.94
N LYS A 67 12.87 -5.14 17.27
CA LYS A 67 12.74 -6.61 17.32
C LYS A 67 12.40 -7.23 15.95
N GLY A 68 12.38 -6.42 14.90
CA GLY A 68 12.06 -6.84 13.54
C GLY A 68 10.56 -6.95 13.25
N ARG A 69 9.68 -6.31 14.04
CA ARG A 69 8.22 -6.32 13.81
C ARG A 69 7.71 -4.95 13.36
N ILE A 70 7.11 -4.90 12.17
CA ILE A 70 6.45 -3.70 11.64
C ILE A 70 4.95 -3.78 11.93
N HIS A 71 4.37 -2.64 12.31
CA HIS A 71 2.93 -2.46 12.47
C HIS A 71 2.41 -1.43 11.47
N TYR A 72 1.59 -1.87 10.52
CA TYR A 72 0.76 -0.99 9.71
C TYR A 72 -0.58 -0.79 10.40
N SER A 73 -0.91 0.45 10.71
CA SER A 73 -2.20 0.79 11.33
C SER A 73 -3.34 0.43 10.39
N SER A 74 -3.19 0.70 9.10
CA SER A 74 -4.12 0.26 8.07
C SER A 74 -3.42 0.02 6.74
N VAL A 75 -4.00 -0.88 5.93
CA VAL A 75 -3.66 -1.08 4.53
C VAL A 75 -4.92 -0.90 3.70
N THR A 76 -4.91 0.07 2.80
CA THR A 76 -5.96 0.23 1.79
C THR A 76 -5.48 -0.39 0.48
N PHE A 77 -6.30 -1.21 -0.16
CA PHE A 77 -5.95 -1.85 -1.41
C PHE A 77 -7.12 -1.96 -2.38
N ALA A 78 -6.78 -2.14 -3.65
CA ALA A 78 -7.71 -2.45 -4.72
C ALA A 78 -7.05 -3.35 -5.76
N ILE A 79 -7.83 -4.24 -6.36
CA ILE A 79 -7.36 -5.08 -7.47
C ILE A 79 -7.12 -4.20 -8.71
N LYS A 80 -5.90 -4.29 -9.26
CA LYS A 80 -5.46 -3.63 -10.49
C LYS A 80 -4.59 -4.62 -11.27
N GLU A 81 -5.21 -5.49 -12.07
CA GLU A 81 -4.53 -6.63 -12.70
C GLU A 81 -3.29 -6.27 -13.53
N LYS A 82 -3.31 -5.11 -14.19
CA LYS A 82 -2.19 -4.65 -15.04
C LYS A 82 -1.48 -3.46 -14.41
N PHE A 83 -0.15 -3.48 -14.46
CA PHE A 83 0.64 -2.31 -14.09
C PHE A 83 0.53 -1.23 -15.17
N GLU A 84 0.26 -0.01 -14.74
CA GLU A 84 0.34 1.20 -15.55
C GLU A 84 0.99 2.27 -14.69
N LYS A 85 2.00 2.98 -15.20
CA LYS A 85 2.77 3.97 -14.43
C LYS A 85 1.93 5.16 -13.94
N GLN A 86 0.84 5.47 -14.66
CA GLN A 86 -0.02 6.58 -14.34
C GLN A 86 -1.44 6.31 -14.87
N ILE A 87 -2.43 6.79 -14.13
CA ILE A 87 -3.81 6.94 -14.60
C ILE A 87 -4.15 8.42 -14.56
N THR A 88 -4.71 8.91 -15.66
CA THR A 88 -5.13 10.31 -15.82
C THR A 88 -6.64 10.39 -15.98
N ARG A 89 -7.25 11.34 -15.28
CA ARG A 89 -8.66 11.73 -15.41
C ARG A 89 -8.73 13.24 -15.63
N GLU A 90 -9.90 13.73 -16.04
CA GLU A 90 -10.12 15.18 -16.18
C GLU A 90 -9.82 15.95 -14.88
N SER A 91 -10.10 15.33 -13.73
CA SER A 91 -9.91 15.92 -12.40
C SER A 91 -8.49 15.82 -11.84
N GLY A 92 -7.56 15.11 -12.50
CA GLY A 92 -6.18 14.93 -12.04
C GLY A 92 -5.60 13.57 -12.42
N ALA A 93 -4.43 13.24 -11.89
CA ALA A 93 -3.73 11.99 -12.18
C ALA A 93 -3.27 11.29 -10.91
N VAL A 94 -2.97 10.00 -11.02
CA VAL A 94 -2.36 9.16 -9.97
C VAL A 94 -1.22 8.37 -10.60
N ASN A 95 -0.04 8.44 -9.99
CA ASN A 95 1.10 7.63 -10.36
C ASN A 95 1.10 6.28 -9.62
N PHE A 96 1.73 5.29 -10.23
CA PHE A 96 1.99 3.99 -9.60
C PHE A 96 3.45 3.63 -9.67
N THR A 97 3.97 3.11 -8.56
CA THR A 97 5.32 2.54 -8.49
C THR A 97 5.22 1.03 -8.39
N ASP A 98 5.84 0.32 -9.33
CA ASP A 98 5.97 -1.14 -9.25
C ASP A 98 6.98 -1.52 -8.17
N VAL A 99 6.48 -2.15 -7.12
CA VAL A 99 7.28 -2.63 -5.98
C VAL A 99 7.30 -4.15 -5.87
N SER A 100 6.96 -4.86 -6.94
CA SER A 100 6.90 -6.34 -6.99
C SER A 100 8.25 -7.03 -6.73
N HIS A 101 9.35 -6.30 -6.83
CA HIS A 101 10.69 -6.81 -6.49
C HIS A 101 10.96 -6.84 -4.98
N ASN A 102 10.13 -6.17 -4.16
CA ASN A 102 10.24 -6.19 -2.70
C ASN A 102 9.48 -7.40 -2.15
N GLU A 103 10.19 -8.33 -1.52
CA GLU A 103 9.61 -9.58 -1.01
C GLU A 103 8.47 -9.37 0.00
N ILE A 104 8.57 -8.36 0.87
CA ILE A 104 7.53 -8.05 1.86
C ILE A 104 6.26 -7.57 1.15
N PHE A 105 6.39 -6.70 0.15
CA PHE A 105 5.24 -6.20 -0.59
C PHE A 105 4.61 -7.27 -1.49
N SER A 106 5.41 -8.15 -2.10
CA SER A 106 4.88 -9.29 -2.85
C SER A 106 4.05 -10.21 -1.94
N LYS A 107 4.60 -10.64 -0.79
CA LYS A 107 3.86 -11.45 0.20
C LYS A 107 2.61 -10.74 0.74
N LEU A 108 2.71 -9.43 1.00
CA LEU A 108 1.57 -8.61 1.42
C LEU A 108 0.46 -8.66 0.36
N THR A 109 0.77 -8.34 -0.89
CA THR A 109 -0.23 -8.30 -1.96
C THR A 109 -0.84 -9.66 -2.27
N GLU A 110 -0.09 -10.75 -2.19
CA GLU A 110 -0.62 -12.12 -2.24
C GLU A 110 -1.66 -12.36 -1.14
N LYS A 111 -1.35 -11.96 0.10
CA LYS A 111 -2.24 -12.12 1.26
C LYS A 111 -3.49 -11.23 1.17
N LEU A 112 -3.37 -10.01 0.63
CA LEU A 112 -4.50 -9.11 0.39
C LEU A 112 -5.40 -9.67 -0.72
N ARG A 113 -4.80 -10.10 -1.83
CA ARG A 113 -5.50 -10.68 -2.98
C ARG A 113 -6.29 -11.92 -2.57
N SER A 114 -5.71 -12.82 -1.77
CA SER A 114 -6.42 -14.01 -1.28
C SER A 114 -7.64 -13.71 -0.41
N GLN A 115 -7.77 -12.48 0.10
CA GLN A 115 -8.88 -12.02 0.94
C GLN A 115 -9.83 -11.07 0.17
N SER A 116 -9.55 -10.79 -1.10
CA SER A 116 -10.33 -9.86 -1.91
C SER A 116 -11.76 -10.36 -2.13
N LYS A 117 -12.71 -9.47 -1.90
CA LYS A 117 -14.14 -9.66 -2.17
C LYS A 117 -14.50 -9.27 -3.60
N PHE A 118 -13.71 -8.40 -4.23
CA PHE A 118 -13.95 -7.96 -5.61
C PHE A 118 -13.32 -8.88 -6.67
N GLN A 119 -12.40 -9.78 -6.30
CA GLN A 119 -11.83 -10.76 -7.24
C GLN A 119 -12.80 -11.91 -7.56
N ASN A 120 -13.70 -12.26 -6.62
CA ASN A 120 -14.66 -13.37 -6.77
C ASN A 120 -16.06 -12.94 -7.21
N GLY A 121 -16.22 -11.70 -7.70
CA GLY A 121 -17.47 -11.21 -8.27
C GLY A 121 -17.61 -11.64 -9.73
N HIS A 122 -18.11 -12.86 -9.96
CA HIS A 122 -18.73 -13.26 -11.21
C HIS A 122 -20.24 -13.05 -11.12
#